data_AF-A0A7J6Q702-F1
#
_entry.id   AF-A0A7J6Q702-F1
#
_cell.length_a   1.000
_cell.length_b   1.000
_cell.length_c   1.000
_cell.angle_alpha   90.00
_cell.angle_beta   90.00
_cell.angle_gamma   90.00
#
_symmetry.space_group_name_H-M   'P 1'
#
loop_
_entity.id
_entity.type
_entity.pdbx_description
1 polymer ?
#
loop_
_entity_poly.entity_id
_entity_poly.type
_entity_poly.pdbx_seq_one_letter_code
_entity_poly.pdbx_strand_id
1 'polypeptide(L)'
;ALVNLVKPNSVIFRHVEKIPRAPETATLSVMINGVTSLLSSDLFLARYIASSAPASYGLCTPSPQMEAWFDLVASTQKLGNDTLKSINDDLALKTYLVGHSLTLADVAVWALVARSGGAARLKPFPHVSRWWKYLEAQPAFITAMEEFKNGTHQQSSSAGEKEAKKGKGKDQANLENKLPGAEMGKVVTRFPPEPSGYLHIGHAKAALLNDYYARAYKGKLIIRFDDTNPAKEKAEYEQSIIEDLGMLGIHGDQITHTSDNFPLLQKYMEKLIKMGKAYVDDTPVDIMREERSKGVESKCRDRSVDENIAL
;
A
#
# COMPACT_ATOMS: atom_id res chain seq x y z
N ALA A 1 7.21 -9.54 -2.27
CA ALA A 1 8.57 -10.12 -2.47
C ALA A 1 9.36 -9.44 -3.59
N LEU A 2 8.70 -8.71 -4.50
CA LEU A 2 9.33 -8.02 -5.63
C LEU A 2 9.78 -6.57 -5.31
N VAL A 3 9.42 -6.05 -4.13
CA VAL A 3 9.61 -4.64 -3.72
C VAL A 3 11.06 -4.27 -3.39
N ASN A 4 11.89 -5.24 -3.03
CA ASN A 4 13.17 -5.00 -2.34
C ASN A 4 14.42 -5.11 -3.26
N LEU A 5 14.22 -5.33 -4.57
CA LEU A 5 15.29 -5.53 -5.56
C LEU A 5 15.86 -4.24 -6.17
N VAL A 6 15.46 -3.08 -5.66
CA VAL A 6 15.95 -1.77 -6.07
C VAL A 6 16.17 -0.96 -4.80
N LYS A 7 17.39 -0.47 -4.56
CA LYS A 7 17.64 0.43 -3.42
C LYS A 7 17.15 1.85 -3.77
N PRO A 8 16.17 2.42 -3.06
CA PRO A 8 15.91 3.85 -3.07
C PRO A 8 16.94 4.55 -2.16
N ASN A 9 17.10 5.86 -2.31
CA ASN A 9 17.61 6.67 -1.20
C ASN A 9 16.57 6.62 -0.06
N SER A 10 17.06 6.52 1.19
CA SER A 10 16.32 5.85 2.28
C SER A 10 15.00 6.49 2.71
N VAL A 11 13.95 5.68 2.81
CA VAL A 11 12.68 5.98 3.50
C VAL A 11 12.50 5.01 4.67
N ILE A 12 11.99 5.49 5.81
CA ILE A 12 11.76 4.66 7.02
C ILE A 12 10.32 4.84 7.50
N PHE A 13 9.65 3.72 7.82
CA PHE A 13 8.27 3.64 8.32
C PHE A 13 8.24 2.95 9.69
N ARG A 14 7.18 3.17 10.50
CA ARG A 14 6.83 2.28 11.62
C ARG A 14 5.32 2.02 11.77
N HIS A 15 5.02 0.87 12.38
CA HIS A 15 3.72 0.28 12.72
C HIS A 15 3.10 1.01 13.95
N VAL A 16 1.87 0.80 14.44
CA VAL A 16 0.90 -0.34 14.51
C VAL A 16 -0.55 0.24 14.46
N GLU A 17 -1.69 -0.45 14.58
CA GLU A 17 -2.01 -1.84 14.99
C GLU A 17 -3.13 -2.48 14.14
N LYS A 18 -4.42 -2.13 14.38
CA LYS A 18 -5.61 -2.87 13.92
C LYS A 18 -6.34 -2.22 12.74
N ILE A 19 -6.59 -3.01 11.70
CA ILE A 19 -7.43 -2.67 10.54
C ILE A 19 -8.53 -3.74 10.42
N PRO A 20 -9.81 -3.39 10.26
CA PRO A 20 -10.89 -4.37 10.14
C PRO A 20 -10.75 -5.20 8.84
N ARG A 21 -11.07 -6.49 8.94
CA ARG A 21 -10.88 -7.47 7.87
C ARG A 21 -11.93 -7.29 6.77
N ALA A 22 -11.49 -7.15 5.52
CA ALA A 22 -12.36 -7.37 4.37
C ALA A 22 -12.75 -8.87 4.27
N PRO A 23 -13.92 -9.20 3.71
CA PRO A 23 -14.28 -10.59 3.43
C PRO A 23 -13.29 -11.22 2.43
N GLU A 24 -13.18 -12.55 2.43
CA GLU A 24 -12.13 -13.32 1.75
C GLU A 24 -12.23 -13.32 0.20
N THR A 25 -13.15 -12.52 -0.35
CA THR A 25 -13.68 -12.59 -1.71
C THR A 25 -13.54 -11.26 -2.47
N ALA A 26 -12.37 -10.61 -2.41
CA ALA A 26 -12.09 -9.31 -3.06
C ALA A 26 -10.76 -9.28 -3.86
N THR A 27 -10.79 -8.81 -5.12
CA THR A 27 -9.60 -8.55 -5.97
C THR A 27 -9.74 -7.24 -6.74
N LEU A 28 -8.63 -6.59 -7.12
CA LEU A 28 -8.60 -5.36 -7.93
C LEU A 28 -8.36 -5.66 -9.42
N SER A 29 -8.74 -4.74 -10.32
CA SER A 29 -8.34 -4.71 -11.75
C SER A 29 -8.26 -3.29 -12.29
N VAL A 30 -7.49 -3.11 -13.36
CA VAL A 30 -7.38 -1.87 -14.14
C VAL A 30 -7.50 -2.21 -15.63
N MET A 31 -8.06 -1.28 -16.42
CA MET A 31 -7.98 -1.34 -17.89
C MET A 31 -6.77 -0.56 -18.38
N ILE A 32 -6.00 -1.13 -19.30
CA ILE A 32 -4.94 -0.43 -20.05
C ILE A 32 -5.13 -0.73 -21.54
N ASN A 33 -5.12 0.30 -22.38
CA ASN A 33 -5.25 0.19 -23.85
C ASN A 33 -6.42 -0.69 -24.34
N GLY A 34 -7.56 -0.66 -23.63
CA GLY A 34 -8.76 -1.43 -23.96
C GLY A 34 -8.79 -2.86 -23.43
N VAL A 35 -7.77 -3.31 -22.68
CA VAL A 35 -7.71 -4.64 -22.07
C VAL A 35 -7.88 -4.54 -20.55
N THR A 36 -8.87 -5.24 -20.00
CA THR A 36 -9.12 -5.34 -18.55
C THR A 36 -8.23 -6.42 -17.93
N SER A 37 -7.53 -6.12 -16.83
CA SER A 37 -6.61 -7.08 -16.19
C SER A 37 -6.50 -6.88 -14.68
N LEU A 38 -6.42 -7.98 -13.92
CA LEU A 38 -6.43 -7.97 -12.45
C LEU A 38 -5.14 -7.41 -11.83
N LEU A 39 -5.32 -6.43 -10.94
CA LEU A 39 -4.37 -5.89 -9.98
C LEU A 39 -4.32 -6.83 -8.75
N SER A 40 -3.65 -7.98 -8.89
CA SER A 40 -3.61 -9.03 -7.86
C SER A 40 -2.21 -9.47 -7.42
N SER A 41 -1.14 -8.83 -7.90
CA SER A 41 0.24 -9.19 -7.56
C SER A 41 1.24 -8.04 -7.72
N ASP A 42 2.38 -8.14 -7.03
CA ASP A 42 3.56 -7.27 -7.19
C ASP A 42 3.96 -7.06 -8.68
N LEU A 43 3.65 -8.05 -9.53
CA LEU A 43 3.94 -8.08 -10.95
C LEU A 43 3.16 -7.05 -11.77
N PHE A 44 1.92 -6.73 -11.37
CA PHE A 44 1.14 -5.69 -12.05
C PHE A 44 1.71 -4.30 -11.74
N LEU A 45 2.22 -4.08 -10.52
CA LEU A 45 2.91 -2.84 -10.18
C LEU A 45 4.19 -2.68 -11.01
N ALA A 46 4.93 -3.77 -11.24
CA ALA A 46 6.07 -3.79 -12.16
C ALA A 46 5.67 -3.46 -13.62
N ARG A 47 4.61 -4.08 -14.15
CA ARG A 47 4.01 -3.74 -15.47
C ARG A 47 3.66 -2.24 -15.56
N TYR A 48 2.98 -1.70 -14.54
CA TYR A 48 2.59 -0.29 -14.50
C TYR A 48 3.80 0.65 -14.54
N ILE A 49 4.81 0.42 -13.70
CA ILE A 49 6.06 1.22 -13.66
C ILE A 49 6.79 1.16 -15.02
N ALA A 50 6.90 -0.03 -15.64
CA ALA A 50 7.50 -0.19 -16.96
C ALA A 50 6.77 0.62 -18.05
N SER A 51 5.43 0.68 -17.99
CA SER A 51 4.60 1.38 -18.97
C SER A 51 4.56 2.90 -18.80
N SER A 52 4.77 3.40 -17.57
CA SER A 52 4.57 4.82 -17.22
C SER A 52 5.87 5.63 -17.18
N ALA A 53 7.01 5.01 -16.87
CA ALA A 53 8.29 5.72 -16.71
C ALA A 53 9.51 4.91 -17.20
N PRO A 54 9.57 4.49 -18.48
CA PRO A 54 10.64 3.61 -18.97
C PRO A 54 12.05 4.21 -18.83
N ALA A 55 12.22 5.50 -19.08
CA ALA A 55 13.53 6.16 -18.97
C ALA A 55 14.04 6.27 -17.51
N SER A 56 13.13 6.42 -16.54
CA SER A 56 13.47 6.85 -15.16
C SER A 56 14.12 5.78 -14.29
N TYR A 57 14.15 4.53 -14.74
CA TYR A 57 14.60 3.37 -13.95
C TYR A 57 15.68 2.52 -14.64
N GLY A 58 16.16 2.93 -15.82
CA GLY A 58 17.11 2.13 -16.63
C GLY A 58 16.52 0.82 -17.19
N LEU A 59 15.19 0.70 -17.17
CA LEU A 59 14.45 -0.49 -17.62
C LEU A 59 14.01 -0.28 -19.06
N CYS A 60 14.30 -1.24 -19.95
CA CYS A 60 13.88 -1.13 -21.34
C CYS A 60 12.36 -0.96 -21.50
N THR A 61 11.96 -0.29 -22.57
CA THR A 61 10.55 -0.14 -22.99
C THR A 61 9.81 -1.48 -22.98
N PRO A 62 8.54 -1.53 -22.55
CA PRO A 62 7.73 -2.75 -22.56
C PRO A 62 7.80 -3.46 -23.91
N SER A 63 7.98 -4.79 -23.88
CA SER A 63 8.13 -5.61 -25.08
C SER A 63 7.32 -6.89 -24.97
N PRO A 64 6.87 -7.49 -26.10
CA PRO A 64 6.11 -8.75 -26.07
C PRO A 64 6.86 -9.91 -25.37
N GLN A 65 8.20 -9.87 -25.38
CA GLN A 65 9.05 -10.83 -24.68
C GLN A 65 8.98 -10.64 -23.16
N MET A 66 8.96 -9.39 -22.68
CA MET A 66 8.81 -9.07 -21.26
C MET A 66 7.42 -9.49 -20.75
N GLU A 67 6.37 -9.24 -21.55
CA GLU A 67 5.01 -9.62 -21.21
C GLU A 67 4.81 -11.15 -21.12
N ALA A 68 5.42 -11.92 -22.02
CA ALA A 68 5.40 -13.39 -21.94
C ALA A 68 6.06 -13.92 -20.65
N TRP A 69 7.16 -13.31 -20.19
CA TRP A 69 7.77 -13.65 -18.90
C TRP A 69 6.87 -13.28 -17.72
N PHE A 70 6.13 -12.17 -17.80
CA PHE A 70 5.16 -11.80 -16.78
C PHE A 70 3.97 -12.77 -16.74
N ASP A 71 3.40 -13.17 -17.88
CA ASP A 71 2.29 -14.13 -17.90
C ASP A 71 2.72 -15.52 -17.40
N LEU A 72 3.98 -15.92 -17.61
CA LEU A 72 4.56 -17.11 -16.97
C LEU A 72 4.62 -16.98 -15.43
N VAL A 73 5.01 -15.81 -14.92
CA VAL A 73 5.09 -15.55 -13.46
C VAL A 73 3.71 -15.39 -12.82
N ALA A 74 2.71 -14.91 -13.56
CA ALA A 74 1.32 -14.81 -13.12
C ALA A 74 0.61 -16.18 -13.09
N SER A 75 0.84 -17.02 -14.10
CA SER A 75 0.25 -18.37 -14.19
C SER A 75 0.86 -19.38 -13.22
N THR A 76 2.07 -19.14 -12.70
CA THR A 76 2.86 -20.12 -11.94
C THR A 76 3.09 -19.72 -10.48
N GLN A 77 2.34 -20.32 -9.54
CA GLN A 77 2.58 -20.10 -8.10
C GLN A 77 3.89 -20.76 -7.59
N LYS A 78 4.23 -21.93 -8.12
CA LYS A 78 5.43 -22.71 -7.76
C LYS A 78 6.04 -23.31 -9.02
N LEU A 79 7.32 -23.03 -9.26
CA LEU A 79 7.98 -23.34 -10.52
C LEU A 79 8.17 -24.84 -10.74
N GLY A 80 7.70 -25.37 -11.89
CA GLY A 80 7.89 -26.76 -12.30
C GLY A 80 9.31 -27.05 -12.79
N ASN A 81 9.67 -28.33 -12.91
CA ASN A 81 10.98 -28.70 -13.46
C ASN A 81 11.01 -28.49 -14.99
N ASP A 82 9.91 -28.71 -15.69
CA ASP A 82 9.78 -28.44 -17.13
C ASP A 82 9.81 -26.94 -17.43
N THR A 83 9.22 -26.12 -16.55
CA THR A 83 9.34 -24.66 -16.60
C THR A 83 10.79 -24.20 -16.38
N LEU A 84 11.50 -24.79 -15.41
CA LEU A 84 12.93 -24.56 -15.21
C LEU A 84 13.76 -24.97 -16.44
N LYS A 85 13.38 -26.05 -17.13
CA LYS A 85 14.01 -26.46 -18.39
C LYS A 85 13.78 -25.41 -19.48
N SER A 86 12.55 -24.92 -19.66
CA SER A 86 12.27 -23.87 -20.66
C SER A 86 13.10 -22.61 -20.38
N ILE A 87 13.16 -22.15 -19.12
CA ILE A 87 13.97 -20.99 -18.70
C ILE A 87 15.48 -21.26 -18.91
N ASN A 88 15.94 -22.50 -18.68
CA ASN A 88 17.33 -22.90 -18.93
C ASN A 88 17.70 -22.78 -20.42
N ASP A 89 16.84 -23.32 -21.28
CA ASP A 89 17.10 -23.44 -22.70
C ASP A 89 17.00 -22.05 -23.36
N ASP A 90 16.07 -21.20 -22.90
CA ASP A 90 15.99 -19.77 -23.26
C ASP A 90 17.22 -18.96 -22.85
N LEU A 91 17.84 -19.28 -21.71
CA LEU A 91 19.03 -18.61 -21.18
C LEU A 91 20.35 -19.15 -21.75
N ALA A 92 20.35 -20.20 -22.59
CA ALA A 92 21.58 -20.84 -23.08
C ALA A 92 22.60 -19.83 -23.61
N LEU A 93 22.16 -18.95 -24.52
CA LEU A 93 22.97 -17.92 -25.18
C LEU A 93 22.70 -16.48 -24.67
N LYS A 94 21.86 -16.28 -23.64
CA LYS A 94 21.45 -14.94 -23.17
C LYS A 94 21.95 -14.64 -21.76
N THR A 95 22.48 -13.42 -21.54
CA THR A 95 22.87 -12.95 -20.19
C THR A 95 21.67 -12.56 -19.34
N TYR A 96 20.61 -12.06 -19.97
CA TYR A 96 19.36 -11.60 -19.38
C TYR A 96 18.16 -12.23 -20.11
N LEU A 97 16.98 -12.22 -19.50
CA LEU A 97 15.77 -12.81 -20.11
C LEU A 97 15.22 -12.02 -21.30
N VAL A 98 15.50 -10.71 -21.36
CA VAL A 98 15.08 -9.80 -22.44
C VAL A 98 16.23 -8.85 -22.78
N GLY A 99 16.63 -8.79 -24.06
CA GLY A 99 17.66 -7.86 -24.53
C GLY A 99 19.07 -8.10 -23.95
N HIS A 100 19.76 -7.02 -23.61
CA HIS A 100 21.19 -7.01 -23.24
C HIS A 100 21.48 -6.31 -21.88
N SER A 101 20.44 -5.98 -21.12
CA SER A 101 20.52 -5.30 -19.82
C SER A 101 19.54 -5.94 -18.83
N LEU A 102 19.68 -5.64 -17.53
CA LEU A 102 18.76 -6.12 -16.51
C LEU A 102 17.35 -5.58 -16.76
N THR A 103 16.33 -6.46 -16.69
CA THR A 103 14.93 -6.06 -16.87
C THR A 103 14.04 -6.52 -15.70
N LEU A 104 12.80 -6.02 -15.67
CA LEU A 104 11.79 -6.50 -14.73
C LEU A 104 11.42 -7.97 -14.96
N ALA A 105 11.61 -8.53 -16.16
CA ALA A 105 11.44 -9.96 -16.39
C ALA A 105 12.45 -10.77 -15.56
N ASP A 106 13.73 -10.37 -15.55
CA ASP A 106 14.78 -11.00 -14.74
C ASP A 106 14.42 -10.96 -13.24
N VAL A 107 14.04 -9.77 -12.74
CA VAL A 107 13.60 -9.53 -11.36
C VAL A 107 12.38 -10.38 -10.99
N ALA A 108 11.37 -10.47 -11.86
CA ALA A 108 10.14 -11.22 -11.61
C ALA A 108 10.35 -12.75 -11.62
N VAL A 109 11.09 -13.27 -12.60
CA VAL A 109 11.42 -14.71 -12.68
C VAL A 109 12.38 -15.11 -11.57
N TRP A 110 13.33 -14.25 -11.19
CA TRP A 110 14.19 -14.47 -10.04
C TRP A 110 13.36 -14.59 -8.75
N ALA A 111 12.40 -13.70 -8.53
CA ALA A 111 11.49 -13.76 -7.39
C ALA A 111 10.54 -14.99 -7.44
N LEU A 112 10.31 -15.59 -8.61
CA LEU A 112 9.63 -16.87 -8.75
C LEU A 112 10.55 -18.06 -8.42
N VAL A 113 11.82 -18.04 -8.83
CA VAL A 113 12.81 -19.07 -8.47
C VAL A 113 13.08 -19.06 -6.97
N ALA A 114 13.28 -17.87 -6.36
CA ALA A 114 13.51 -17.69 -4.94
C ALA A 114 12.41 -18.37 -4.09
N ARG A 115 11.14 -17.98 -4.29
CA ARG A 115 9.98 -18.57 -3.59
C ARG A 115 9.75 -20.06 -3.89
N SER A 116 10.30 -20.57 -4.99
CA SER A 116 10.13 -21.96 -5.44
C SER A 116 11.23 -22.93 -4.96
N GLY A 117 12.21 -22.45 -4.20
CA GLY A 117 13.32 -23.25 -3.63
C GLY A 117 14.73 -22.76 -3.97
N GLY A 118 14.87 -21.66 -4.71
CA GLY A 118 16.15 -20.99 -4.99
C GLY A 118 17.23 -21.86 -5.62
N ALA A 119 18.49 -21.50 -5.38
CA ALA A 119 19.69 -22.15 -5.92
C ALA A 119 19.73 -23.69 -5.75
N ALA A 120 19.12 -24.23 -4.68
CA ALA A 120 19.10 -25.66 -4.41
C ALA A 120 18.46 -26.49 -5.53
N ARG A 121 17.45 -25.93 -6.22
CA ARG A 121 16.75 -26.56 -7.35
C ARG A 121 17.39 -26.30 -8.71
N LEU A 122 18.32 -25.35 -8.81
CA LEU A 122 18.93 -24.98 -10.10
C LEU A 122 20.06 -25.91 -10.53
N LYS A 123 20.57 -26.79 -9.64
CA LYS A 123 21.69 -27.70 -9.92
C LYS A 123 21.60 -28.49 -11.24
N PRO A 124 20.43 -28.98 -11.71
CA PRO A 124 20.31 -29.67 -13.01
C PRO A 124 20.31 -28.74 -14.23
N PHE A 125 20.22 -27.42 -14.02
CA PHE A 125 19.95 -26.40 -15.03
C PHE A 125 21.13 -25.40 -15.10
N PRO A 126 22.16 -25.66 -15.94
CA PRO A 126 23.41 -24.91 -15.90
C PRO A 126 23.26 -23.44 -16.31
N HIS A 127 22.34 -23.12 -17.23
CA HIS A 127 22.17 -21.76 -17.73
C HIS A 127 21.38 -20.88 -16.74
N VAL A 128 20.33 -21.43 -16.12
CA VAL A 128 19.63 -20.75 -15.01
C VAL A 128 20.57 -20.61 -13.81
N SER A 129 21.39 -21.63 -13.51
CA SER A 129 22.41 -21.53 -12.46
C SER A 129 23.45 -20.43 -12.72
N ARG A 130 23.86 -20.22 -13.97
CA ARG A 130 24.77 -19.11 -14.37
C ARG A 130 24.11 -17.75 -14.16
N TRP A 131 22.91 -17.56 -14.72
CA TRP A 131 22.13 -16.32 -14.61
C TRP A 131 21.79 -15.98 -13.15
N TRP A 132 21.32 -16.96 -12.37
CA TRP A 132 21.00 -16.80 -10.96
C TRP A 132 22.20 -16.32 -10.14
N LYS A 133 23.38 -16.94 -10.32
CA LYS A 133 24.63 -16.51 -9.66
C LYS A 133 25.06 -15.11 -10.10
N TYR A 134 24.86 -14.76 -11.36
CA TYR A 134 25.19 -13.43 -11.90
C TYR A 134 24.28 -12.33 -11.33
N LEU A 135 23.01 -12.64 -11.06
CA LEU A 135 22.10 -11.74 -10.35
C LEU A 135 22.43 -11.66 -8.85
N GLU A 136 22.60 -12.79 -8.15
CA GLU A 136 22.96 -12.80 -6.72
C GLU A 136 24.30 -12.13 -6.39
N ALA A 137 25.20 -11.98 -7.37
CA ALA A 137 26.45 -11.22 -7.21
C ALA A 137 26.24 -9.68 -7.14
N GLN A 138 25.04 -9.18 -7.49
CA GLN A 138 24.75 -7.75 -7.52
C GLN A 138 24.21 -7.25 -6.17
N PRO A 139 24.66 -6.10 -5.63
CA PRO A 139 24.30 -5.63 -4.29
C PRO A 139 22.79 -5.53 -4.00
N ALA A 140 21.96 -5.25 -5.01
CA ALA A 140 20.51 -5.17 -4.85
C ALA A 140 19.86 -6.55 -4.59
N PHE A 141 20.35 -7.61 -5.26
CA PHE A 141 19.87 -8.98 -5.07
C PHE A 141 20.34 -9.59 -3.75
N ILE A 142 21.51 -9.18 -3.26
CA ILE A 142 21.99 -9.53 -1.92
C ILE A 142 21.03 -8.97 -0.85
N THR A 143 20.77 -7.66 -0.86
CA THR A 143 19.84 -7.02 0.09
C THR A 143 18.44 -7.64 0.01
N ALA A 144 17.89 -7.86 -1.19
CA ALA A 144 16.59 -8.51 -1.34
C ALA A 144 16.55 -9.94 -0.77
N MET A 145 17.62 -10.73 -0.89
CA MET A 145 17.70 -12.08 -0.30
C MET A 145 17.82 -12.05 1.22
N GLU A 146 18.51 -11.07 1.79
CA GLU A 146 18.60 -10.88 3.24
C GLU A 146 17.22 -10.54 3.81
N GLU A 147 16.52 -9.59 3.21
CA GLU A 147 15.18 -9.20 3.64
C GLU A 147 14.13 -10.31 3.39
N PHE A 148 14.25 -11.08 2.32
CA PHE A 148 13.41 -12.27 2.07
C PHE A 148 13.59 -13.35 3.14
N LYS A 149 14.82 -13.60 3.61
CA LYS A 149 15.12 -14.54 4.71
C LYS A 149 14.66 -14.00 6.07
N ASN A 150 14.84 -12.71 6.31
CA ASN A 150 14.46 -12.06 7.57
C ASN A 150 12.92 -11.98 7.72
N GLY A 151 12.20 -11.75 6.62
CA GLY A 151 10.73 -11.76 6.58
C GLY A 151 10.10 -13.08 7.01
N THR A 152 10.79 -14.22 6.87
CA THR A 152 10.31 -15.52 7.36
C THR A 152 10.40 -15.72 8.89
N HIS A 153 10.98 -14.78 9.66
CA HIS A 153 11.15 -14.91 11.11
C HIS A 153 10.29 -13.99 11.98
N GLN A 154 9.44 -13.12 11.40
CA GLN A 154 8.57 -12.22 12.18
C GLN A 154 7.09 -12.67 12.24
N GLN A 155 6.85 -13.88 12.75
CA GLN A 155 5.53 -14.30 13.27
C GLN A 155 5.67 -15.10 14.57
N SER A 156 5.84 -14.41 15.71
CA SER A 156 5.19 -14.74 17.02
C SER A 156 5.86 -14.01 18.20
N SER A 157 5.10 -13.14 18.88
CA SER A 157 5.38 -12.74 20.28
C SER A 157 4.17 -12.10 20.99
N SER A 158 2.96 -12.61 20.72
CA SER A 158 1.80 -12.44 21.60
C SER A 158 0.99 -13.74 21.64
N ALA A 159 0.81 -14.29 22.85
CA ALA A 159 0.08 -15.54 23.06
C ALA A 159 -1.41 -15.26 23.33
N GLY A 160 -2.30 -16.09 22.76
CA GLY A 160 -3.75 -15.85 22.82
C GLY A 160 -4.59 -16.92 22.11
N GLU A 161 -4.47 -18.16 22.57
CA GLU A 161 -5.35 -19.33 22.37
C GLU A 161 -6.20 -19.56 21.07
N LYS A 162 -6.08 -20.83 20.62
CA LYS A 162 -7.14 -21.77 20.18
C LYS A 162 -7.49 -21.96 18.69
N GLU A 163 -7.38 -23.25 18.37
CA GLU A 163 -8.21 -24.08 17.50
C GLU A 163 -8.11 -23.98 15.98
N ALA A 164 -7.98 -25.17 15.37
CA ALA A 164 -7.81 -25.37 13.94
C ALA A 164 -9.10 -25.87 13.28
N LYS A 165 -9.41 -25.37 12.08
CA LYS A 165 -10.35 -26.00 11.15
C LYS A 165 -9.86 -25.92 9.70
N LYS A 166 -10.15 -26.97 8.92
CA LYS A 166 -9.77 -27.09 7.51
C LYS A 166 -10.85 -26.51 6.58
N GLY A 167 -10.43 -25.69 5.63
CA GLY A 167 -11.08 -25.39 4.34
C GLY A 167 -9.99 -24.93 3.36
N LYS A 168 -9.80 -25.37 2.10
CA LYS A 168 -10.76 -25.57 0.98
C LYS A 168 -11.65 -24.34 0.79
N GLY A 169 -11.29 -23.29 0.04
CA GLY A 169 -10.46 -23.21 -1.17
C GLY A 169 -11.30 -22.59 -2.30
N LYS A 170 -10.67 -21.70 -3.10
CA LYS A 170 -11.29 -20.69 -4.00
C LYS A 170 -11.99 -19.54 -3.27
N ASP A 171 -11.58 -18.31 -3.61
CA ASP A 171 -12.52 -17.33 -4.15
C ASP A 171 -11.79 -16.42 -5.17
N GLN A 172 -12.42 -16.21 -6.32
CA GLN A 172 -12.06 -15.19 -7.32
C GLN A 172 -13.09 -14.07 -7.19
N ALA A 173 -12.73 -12.82 -7.47
CA ALA A 173 -13.55 -11.71 -6.98
C ALA A 173 -13.81 -10.58 -7.98
N ASN A 174 -15.03 -10.05 -7.87
CA ASN A 174 -15.68 -9.21 -8.87
C ASN A 174 -15.29 -7.74 -8.77
N LEU A 175 -15.40 -7.06 -9.91
CA LEU A 175 -14.83 -5.74 -10.17
C LEU A 175 -15.83 -4.76 -10.78
N GLU A 176 -17.05 -4.82 -10.26
CA GLU A 176 -18.13 -3.86 -10.53
C GLU A 176 -18.49 -3.03 -9.29
N ASN A 177 -17.53 -2.84 -8.37
CA ASN A 177 -17.71 -2.13 -7.09
C ASN A 177 -17.86 -0.61 -7.30
N LYS A 178 -19.00 -0.24 -7.89
CA LYS A 178 -19.57 1.10 -7.87
C LYS A 178 -19.81 1.52 -6.42
N LEU A 179 -19.53 2.79 -6.12
CA LEU A 179 -19.90 3.38 -4.84
C LEU A 179 -21.43 3.26 -4.65
N PRO A 180 -21.93 2.68 -3.55
CA PRO A 180 -23.36 2.43 -3.38
C PRO A 180 -24.12 3.76 -3.22
N GLY A 181 -25.17 3.93 -4.03
CA GLY A 181 -25.96 5.17 -4.06
C GLY A 181 -25.27 6.37 -4.72
N ALA A 182 -24.09 6.20 -5.32
CA ALA A 182 -23.35 7.31 -5.93
C ALA A 182 -23.93 7.73 -7.29
N GLU A 183 -24.31 9.00 -7.39
CA GLU A 183 -24.75 9.64 -8.63
C GLU A 183 -23.59 10.34 -9.35
N MET A 184 -23.63 10.33 -10.68
CA MET A 184 -22.67 11.06 -11.53
C MET A 184 -22.75 12.57 -11.26
N GLY A 185 -21.61 13.23 -11.14
CA GLY A 185 -21.49 14.66 -10.81
C GLY A 185 -21.68 15.02 -9.34
N LYS A 186 -22.13 14.09 -8.48
CA LYS A 186 -22.40 14.34 -7.04
C LYS A 186 -21.39 13.73 -6.08
N VAL A 187 -20.52 12.83 -6.53
CA VAL A 187 -19.47 12.23 -5.68
C VAL A 187 -18.48 13.31 -5.26
N VAL A 188 -18.19 13.38 -3.96
CA VAL A 188 -17.09 14.18 -3.42
C VAL A 188 -16.21 13.24 -2.59
N THR A 189 -14.97 13.05 -3.02
CA THR A 189 -13.94 12.31 -2.29
C THR A 189 -13.01 13.29 -1.57
N ARG A 190 -12.18 12.78 -0.66
CA ARG A 190 -11.17 13.62 0.00
C ARG A 190 -9.89 12.84 0.24
N PHE A 191 -8.75 13.48 0.04
CA PHE A 191 -7.47 13.03 0.56
C PHE A 191 -7.10 13.95 1.74
N PRO A 192 -7.13 13.45 3.00
CA PRO A 192 -6.88 14.28 4.17
C PRO A 192 -5.52 13.96 4.84
N PRO A 193 -4.40 14.55 4.39
CA PRO A 193 -3.11 14.38 5.04
C PRO A 193 -2.96 15.31 6.26
N GLU A 194 -2.32 14.82 7.33
CA GLU A 194 -1.74 15.69 8.36
C GLU A 194 -0.47 16.35 7.80
N PRO A 195 -0.30 17.68 7.84
CA PRO A 195 0.93 18.35 7.39
C PRO A 195 2.04 18.26 8.45
N SER A 196 2.29 17.04 8.95
CA SER A 196 3.26 16.70 10.01
C SER A 196 4.43 15.85 9.52
N GLY A 197 4.48 15.54 8.22
CA GLY A 197 5.56 14.81 7.55
C GLY A 197 5.32 14.61 6.05
N TYR A 198 6.31 14.04 5.36
CA TYR A 198 6.29 13.79 3.92
C TYR A 198 5.31 12.68 3.48
N LEU A 199 4.86 12.68 2.22
CA LEU A 199 4.08 11.56 1.70
C LEU A 199 4.92 10.29 1.55
N HIS A 200 4.21 9.17 1.50
CA HIS A 200 4.79 7.84 1.35
C HIS A 200 3.81 6.91 0.63
N ILE A 201 4.23 5.72 0.18
CA ILE A 201 3.44 4.86 -0.73
C ILE A 201 2.01 4.53 -0.24
N GLY A 202 1.79 4.47 1.08
CA GLY A 202 0.45 4.29 1.66
C GLY A 202 -0.48 5.50 1.43
N HIS A 203 0.08 6.71 1.45
CA HIS A 203 -0.62 7.96 1.13
C HIS A 203 -0.90 8.05 -0.38
N ALA A 204 0.09 7.73 -1.22
CA ALA A 204 -0.10 7.66 -2.67
C ALA A 204 -1.27 6.73 -3.06
N LYS A 205 -1.36 5.54 -2.44
CA LYS A 205 -2.50 4.63 -2.63
C LYS A 205 -3.84 5.26 -2.23
N ALA A 206 -3.89 5.99 -1.11
CA ALA A 206 -5.11 6.63 -0.64
C ALA A 206 -5.52 7.82 -1.54
N ALA A 207 -4.56 8.64 -1.97
CA ALA A 207 -4.77 9.76 -2.87
C ALA A 207 -5.26 9.29 -4.25
N LEU A 208 -4.55 8.34 -4.88
CA LEU A 208 -4.92 7.75 -6.17
C LEU A 208 -6.31 7.12 -6.15
N LEU A 209 -6.71 6.47 -5.05
CA LEU A 209 -8.03 5.87 -4.91
C LEU A 209 -9.16 6.93 -4.79
N ASN A 210 -8.90 8.03 -4.06
CA ASN A 210 -9.87 9.12 -3.94
C ASN A 210 -9.98 9.92 -5.24
N ASP A 211 -8.87 10.18 -5.94
CA ASP A 211 -8.90 10.79 -7.28
C ASP A 211 -9.65 9.90 -8.27
N TYR A 212 -9.30 8.61 -8.36
CA TYR A 212 -9.98 7.65 -9.23
C TYR A 212 -11.51 7.69 -9.06
N TYR A 213 -12.00 7.65 -7.82
CA TYR A 213 -13.45 7.72 -7.58
C TYR A 213 -14.05 9.09 -7.89
N ALA A 214 -13.33 10.21 -7.71
CA ALA A 214 -13.78 11.51 -8.18
C ALA A 214 -13.90 11.53 -9.71
N ARG A 215 -12.84 11.18 -10.45
CA ARG A 215 -12.82 11.24 -11.92
C ARG A 215 -13.80 10.25 -12.56
N ALA A 216 -13.86 9.00 -12.06
CA ALA A 216 -14.78 7.98 -12.56
C ALA A 216 -16.26 8.36 -12.41
N TYR A 217 -16.60 9.18 -11.41
CA TYR A 217 -17.96 9.68 -11.18
C TYR A 217 -18.20 11.11 -11.67
N LYS A 218 -17.22 11.74 -12.35
CA LYS A 218 -17.23 13.18 -12.71
C LYS A 218 -17.50 14.09 -11.49
N GLY A 219 -17.09 13.63 -10.32
CA GLY A 219 -17.21 14.30 -9.03
C GLY A 219 -16.02 15.22 -8.75
N LYS A 220 -15.77 15.46 -7.46
CA LYS A 220 -14.66 16.30 -6.97
C LYS A 220 -13.76 15.58 -5.98
N LEU A 221 -12.47 15.88 -6.01
CA LEU A 221 -11.48 15.55 -4.99
C LEU A 221 -11.17 16.79 -4.15
N ILE A 222 -11.35 16.71 -2.83
CA ILE A 222 -10.87 17.72 -1.89
C ILE A 222 -9.53 17.25 -1.30
N ILE A 223 -8.48 18.06 -1.40
CA ILE A 223 -7.30 17.92 -0.56
C ILE A 223 -7.57 18.69 0.73
N ARG A 224 -7.52 18.01 1.89
CA ARG A 224 -7.76 18.66 3.18
C ARG A 224 -6.59 18.45 4.14
N PHE A 225 -5.83 19.49 4.42
CA PHE A 225 -4.85 19.42 5.48
C PHE A 225 -5.57 19.29 6.83
N ASP A 226 -5.30 18.20 7.56
CA ASP A 226 -5.89 17.94 8.89
C ASP A 226 -5.01 18.58 9.98
N ASP A 227 -4.81 19.89 9.84
CA ASP A 227 -3.96 20.75 10.64
C ASP A 227 -4.58 21.06 12.01
N THR A 228 -4.42 20.10 12.91
CA THR A 228 -5.04 20.07 14.26
C THR A 228 -4.01 20.01 15.38
N ASN A 229 -2.72 19.95 15.05
CA ASN A 229 -1.61 19.71 15.95
C ASN A 229 -0.48 20.73 15.72
N PRO A 230 -0.61 21.97 16.22
CA PRO A 230 0.32 23.06 15.97
C PRO A 230 1.75 22.83 16.52
N ALA A 231 1.98 21.75 17.27
CA ALA A 231 3.30 21.35 17.75
C ALA A 231 4.09 20.46 16.76
N LYS A 232 3.45 19.95 15.70
CA LYS A 232 4.07 19.09 14.67
C LYS A 232 4.03 19.66 13.26
N GLU A 233 3.10 20.57 13.01
CA GLU A 233 2.70 20.96 11.65
C GLU A 233 3.55 22.11 11.11
N LYS A 234 3.81 22.08 9.80
CA LYS A 234 4.64 23.08 9.12
C LYS A 234 4.23 23.26 7.66
N ALA A 235 4.34 24.50 7.18
CA ALA A 235 4.18 24.83 5.76
C ALA A 235 5.16 24.08 4.82
N GLU A 236 6.34 23.66 5.31
CA GLU A 236 7.29 22.85 4.52
C GLU A 236 6.71 21.47 4.13
N TYR A 237 5.92 20.86 5.02
CA TYR A 237 5.24 19.61 4.73
C TYR A 237 4.02 19.83 3.83
N GLU A 238 3.23 20.89 4.06
CA GLU A 238 2.10 21.24 3.19
C GLU A 238 2.54 21.41 1.73
N GLN A 239 3.57 22.22 1.49
CA GLN A 239 4.12 22.45 0.15
C GLN A 239 4.64 21.15 -0.49
N SER A 240 5.41 20.35 0.25
CA SER A 240 5.92 19.06 -0.26
C SER A 240 4.79 18.07 -0.57
N ILE A 241 3.69 18.08 0.19
CA ILE A 241 2.53 17.22 -0.06
C ILE A 241 1.82 17.63 -1.36
N ILE A 242 1.71 18.93 -1.65
CA ILE A 242 1.14 19.42 -2.91
C ILE A 242 2.04 19.02 -4.09
N GLU A 243 3.35 19.13 -3.94
CA GLU A 243 4.32 18.72 -4.97
C GLU A 243 4.31 17.21 -5.21
N ASP A 244 4.32 16.38 -4.16
CA ASP A 244 4.21 14.92 -4.24
C ASP A 244 2.93 14.47 -4.97
N LEU A 245 1.79 15.11 -4.67
CA LEU A 245 0.52 14.85 -5.36
C LEU A 245 0.57 15.29 -6.82
N GLY A 246 1.19 16.42 -7.12
CA GLY A 246 1.45 16.89 -8.49
C GLY A 246 2.30 15.91 -9.30
N MET A 247 3.35 15.33 -8.71
CA MET A 247 4.16 14.28 -9.36
C MET A 247 3.38 12.99 -9.63
N LEU A 248 2.34 12.70 -8.84
CA LEU A 248 1.41 11.59 -9.07
C LEU A 248 0.29 11.94 -10.08
N GLY A 249 0.26 13.17 -10.62
CA GLY A 249 -0.81 13.66 -11.51
C GLY A 249 -2.13 13.96 -10.79
N ILE A 250 -2.12 14.11 -9.47
CA ILE A 250 -3.31 14.32 -8.63
C ILE A 250 -3.45 15.82 -8.33
N HIS A 251 -4.57 16.40 -8.77
CA HIS A 251 -4.88 17.80 -8.53
C HIS A 251 -6.24 17.93 -7.85
N GLY A 252 -6.28 18.41 -6.61
CA GLY A 252 -7.53 18.65 -5.90
C GLY A 252 -8.37 19.73 -6.57
N ASP A 253 -9.67 19.48 -6.72
CA ASP A 253 -10.64 20.48 -7.20
C ASP A 253 -10.92 21.56 -6.12
N GLN A 254 -10.49 21.30 -4.88
CA GLN A 254 -10.38 22.27 -3.79
C GLN A 254 -9.24 21.86 -2.83
N ILE A 255 -8.53 22.85 -2.28
CA ILE A 255 -7.65 22.71 -1.11
C ILE A 255 -8.36 23.38 0.08
N THR A 256 -8.24 22.79 1.27
CA THR A 256 -8.90 23.24 2.51
C THR A 256 -8.09 22.85 3.74
N HIS A 257 -8.30 23.56 4.84
CA HIS A 257 -7.67 23.30 6.12
C HIS A 257 -8.73 22.97 7.19
N THR A 258 -8.39 22.12 8.16
CA THR A 258 -9.26 21.83 9.31
C THR A 258 -9.21 22.97 10.33
N SER A 259 -8.09 23.71 10.45
CA SER A 259 -7.94 24.86 11.34
C SER A 259 -8.93 26.01 11.04
N ASP A 260 -9.16 26.33 9.76
CA ASP A 260 -10.20 27.26 9.28
C ASP A 260 -11.59 26.94 9.88
N ASN A 261 -11.83 25.66 10.18
CA ASN A 261 -13.10 25.15 10.66
C ASN A 261 -13.18 25.07 12.20
N PHE A 262 -12.15 25.46 12.96
CA PHE A 262 -12.20 25.45 14.44
C PHE A 262 -13.42 26.19 15.03
N PRO A 263 -13.85 27.38 14.54
CA PRO A 263 -15.05 28.06 15.05
C PRO A 263 -16.37 27.32 14.76
N LEU A 264 -16.36 26.37 13.81
CA LEU A 264 -17.49 25.48 13.54
C LEU A 264 -17.42 24.22 14.40
N LEU A 265 -16.23 23.63 14.57
CA LEU A 265 -16.00 22.48 15.44
C LEU A 265 -16.32 22.80 16.91
N GLN A 266 -15.95 23.98 17.41
CA GLN A 266 -16.31 24.44 18.75
C GLN A 266 -17.83 24.50 18.97
N LYS A 267 -18.59 25.04 18.00
CA LYS A 267 -20.07 25.08 18.05
C LYS A 267 -20.70 23.69 18.04
N TYR A 268 -20.10 22.72 17.35
CA TYR A 268 -20.53 21.32 17.41
C TYR A 268 -20.17 20.66 18.75
N MET A 269 -19.01 20.96 19.33
CA MET A 269 -18.58 20.48 20.64
C MET A 269 -19.53 20.98 21.74
N GLU A 270 -19.82 22.29 21.79
CA GLU A 270 -20.84 22.86 22.69
C GLU A 270 -22.19 22.16 22.54
N LYS A 271 -22.61 21.91 21.29
CA LYS A 271 -23.89 21.25 20.99
C LYS A 271 -23.90 19.80 21.49
N LEU A 272 -22.78 19.09 21.44
CA LEU A 272 -22.67 17.73 21.98
C LEU A 272 -22.74 17.73 23.52
N ILE A 273 -22.10 18.69 24.19
CA ILE A 273 -22.23 18.87 25.65
C ILE A 273 -23.68 19.18 26.03
N LYS A 274 -24.31 20.16 25.35
CA LYS A 274 -25.71 20.55 25.54
C LYS A 274 -26.73 19.44 25.18
N MET A 275 -26.28 18.36 24.53
CA MET A 275 -27.07 17.15 24.25
C MET A 275 -26.75 15.97 25.18
N GLY A 276 -25.89 16.14 26.18
CA GLY A 276 -25.45 15.06 27.08
C GLY A 276 -24.60 13.99 26.38
N LYS A 277 -23.85 14.37 25.32
CA LYS A 277 -23.05 13.45 24.49
C LYS A 277 -21.54 13.71 24.53
N ALA A 278 -21.11 14.70 25.30
CA ALA A 278 -19.72 15.01 25.60
C ALA A 278 -19.63 15.63 26.99
N TYR A 279 -18.48 15.46 27.64
CA TYR A 279 -18.12 16.06 28.93
C TYR A 279 -16.63 16.43 28.90
N VAL A 280 -16.22 17.34 29.78
CA VAL A 280 -14.82 17.73 30.00
C VAL A 280 -14.22 16.83 31.07
N ASP A 281 -13.06 16.24 30.81
CA ASP A 281 -12.34 15.38 31.75
C ASP A 281 -10.94 15.94 32.04
N ASP A 282 -10.72 16.29 33.31
CA ASP A 282 -9.47 16.77 33.93
C ASP A 282 -8.76 15.66 34.72
N THR A 283 -9.25 14.42 34.67
CA THR A 283 -8.60 13.25 35.28
C THR A 283 -7.20 13.05 34.69
N PRO A 284 -6.15 12.78 35.50
CA PRO A 284 -4.81 12.55 34.98
C PRO A 284 -4.73 11.43 33.92
N VAL A 285 -3.93 11.66 32.88
CA VAL A 285 -3.91 10.84 31.65
C VAL A 285 -3.73 9.34 31.91
N ASP A 286 -2.89 8.96 32.88
CA ASP A 286 -2.64 7.56 33.21
C ASP A 286 -3.78 6.90 33.99
N ILE A 287 -4.50 7.67 34.82
CA ILE A 287 -5.74 7.22 35.46
C ILE A 287 -6.84 7.04 34.40
N MET A 288 -7.02 8.01 33.49
CA MET A 288 -7.96 7.87 32.37
C MET A 288 -7.64 6.65 31.48
N ARG A 289 -6.38 6.25 31.37
CA ARG A 289 -5.97 5.04 30.63
C ARG A 289 -6.36 3.78 31.40
N GLU A 290 -6.11 3.75 32.71
CA GLU A 290 -6.47 2.62 33.57
C GLU A 290 -8.00 2.41 33.62
N GLU A 291 -8.77 3.47 33.84
CA GLU A 291 -10.25 3.43 33.87
C GLU A 291 -10.81 2.90 32.55
N ARG A 292 -10.36 3.44 31.40
CA ARG A 292 -10.73 2.94 30.07
C ARG A 292 -10.33 1.47 29.83
N SER A 293 -9.17 1.04 30.36
CA SER A 293 -8.73 -0.37 30.22
C SER A 293 -9.59 -1.36 31.00
N LYS A 294 -10.23 -0.89 32.09
CA LYS A 294 -11.13 -1.67 32.96
C LYS A 294 -12.61 -1.52 32.62
N GLY A 295 -12.97 -0.63 31.68
CA GLY A 295 -14.36 -0.28 31.38
C GLY A 295 -15.06 0.49 32.51
N VAL A 296 -14.29 1.19 33.36
CA VAL A 296 -14.82 2.02 34.46
C VAL A 296 -15.13 3.42 33.94
N GLU A 297 -16.23 4.00 34.42
CA GLU A 297 -16.64 5.35 34.03
C GLU A 297 -15.83 6.41 34.82
N SER A 298 -15.34 7.43 34.11
CA SER A 298 -14.66 8.58 34.72
C SER A 298 -15.61 9.34 35.65
N LYS A 299 -15.08 9.84 36.77
CA LYS A 299 -15.82 10.67 37.74
C LYS A 299 -16.38 11.95 37.12
N CYS A 300 -15.81 12.39 36.01
CA CYS A 300 -16.18 13.61 35.30
C CYS A 300 -17.35 13.40 34.32
N ARG A 301 -17.73 12.14 34.04
CA ARG A 301 -18.71 11.77 33.01
C ARG A 301 -20.10 12.36 33.24
N ASP A 302 -20.55 12.37 34.48
CA ASP A 302 -21.91 12.76 34.85
C ASP A 302 -21.99 14.23 35.32
N ARG A 303 -20.98 15.05 34.99
CA ARG A 303 -20.99 16.51 35.17
C ARG A 303 -22.19 17.15 34.46
N SER A 304 -22.74 18.22 35.03
CA SER A 304 -23.84 18.96 34.42
C SER A 304 -23.41 19.68 33.13
N VAL A 305 -24.38 20.07 32.31
CA VAL A 305 -24.13 20.83 31.07
C VAL A 305 -23.41 22.15 31.36
N ASP A 306 -23.80 22.85 32.42
CA ASP A 306 -23.25 24.17 32.75
C ASP A 306 -21.82 24.07 33.30
N GLU A 307 -21.51 23.06 34.12
CA GLU A 307 -20.12 22.78 34.55
C GLU A 307 -19.21 22.44 33.36
N ASN A 308 -19.69 21.63 32.41
CA ASN A 308 -18.94 21.26 31.20
C ASN A 308 -18.77 22.41 30.19
N ILE A 309 -19.56 23.49 30.28
CA ILE A 309 -19.43 24.69 29.43
C ILE A 309 -18.58 25.78 30.12
N ALA A 310 -18.33 25.67 31.43
CA ALA A 310 -17.52 26.60 32.21
C ALA A 310 -16.03 26.21 32.32
N LEU A 311 -15.63 25.07 31.76
CA LEU A 311 -14.28 24.49 31.76
C LEU A 311 -13.62 24.58 30.37
#